data_AF-A0A6J0E3I7-F1
#
_entry.id   AF-A0A6J0E3I7-F1
#
_cell.length_a   1.000
_cell.length_b   1.000
_cell.length_c   1.000
_cell.angle_alpha   90.00
_cell.angle_beta   90.00
_cell.angle_gamma   90.00
#
_symmetry.space_group_name_H-M   'P 1'
#
loop_
_entity.id
_entity.type
_entity.pdbx_description
1 polymer ?
#
loop_
_entity_poly.entity_id
_entity_poly.type
_entity_poly.pdbx_seq_one_letter_code
_entity_poly.pdbx_strand_id
1 'polypeptide(L)'
;MFKRMAEFGPDSGGRVKGVTIVKPIVYGNVARYFGKKREEDGHTHQWTVYVKPYRNEDMSAYVKKIQFKLHESYGNPLRVVTKPPYEITETGWGEFEIIIKIFFIDPNERPIFQDPTAMMQQLLTTSRQLTLGAYKHETEFAELEVKTREKLEAAKKKTSFEIAELKERLKASRETINCLKNEIRKLEEDDQTKDI
;
A
#
# COMPACT_ATOMS: atom_id res chain seq x y z
N MET A 1 -38.58 12.89 22.32
CA MET A 1 -37.40 12.26 21.68
C MET A 1 -37.04 11.02 22.49
N PHE A 2 -37.51 9.84 22.07
CA PHE A 2 -37.38 8.61 22.88
C PHE A 2 -36.05 7.92 22.56
N LYS A 3 -35.14 7.92 23.55
CA LYS A 3 -33.93 7.10 23.55
C LYS A 3 -34.38 5.66 23.83
N ARG A 4 -34.36 4.79 22.81
CA ARG A 4 -34.64 3.36 22.97
C ARG A 4 -33.58 2.79 23.93
N MET A 5 -33.97 2.43 25.15
CA MET A 5 -33.11 1.69 26.08
C MET A 5 -32.89 0.29 25.50
N ALA A 6 -31.65 -0.17 25.47
CA ALA A 6 -31.33 -1.54 25.11
C ALA A 6 -31.96 -2.47 26.15
N GLU A 7 -32.80 -3.41 25.71
CA GLU A 7 -33.45 -4.38 26.60
C GLU A 7 -32.45 -5.47 26.99
N PHE A 8 -32.08 -5.49 28.27
CA PHE A 8 -31.29 -6.56 28.87
C PHE A 8 -32.25 -7.64 29.40
N GLY A 9 -32.51 -8.68 28.60
CA GLY A 9 -33.32 -9.82 29.04
C GLY A 9 -32.52 -10.75 29.97
N PRO A 10 -33.12 -11.30 31.04
CA PRO A 10 -32.43 -12.13 32.04
C PRO A 10 -31.82 -13.43 31.48
N ASP A 11 -32.28 -13.91 30.33
CA ASP A 11 -31.76 -15.12 29.66
C ASP A 11 -30.63 -14.86 28.64
N SER A 12 -30.13 -13.62 28.54
CA SER A 12 -29.27 -13.22 27.41
C SER A 12 -27.77 -13.42 27.64
N GLY A 13 -27.34 -14.02 28.76
CA GLY A 13 -25.91 -14.20 29.06
C GLY A 13 -25.07 -12.92 29.01
N GLY A 14 -25.67 -11.75 29.28
CA GLY A 14 -25.01 -10.44 29.19
C GLY A 14 -24.86 -9.86 27.77
N ARG A 15 -25.50 -10.47 26.77
CA ARG A 15 -25.54 -10.00 25.37
C ARG A 15 -26.53 -8.85 25.19
N VAL A 16 -26.12 -7.84 24.42
CA VAL A 16 -26.97 -6.69 24.10
C VAL A 16 -27.77 -7.00 22.84
N LYS A 17 -29.07 -7.27 23.02
CA LYS A 17 -29.96 -7.62 21.90
C LYS A 17 -30.19 -6.44 20.95
N GLY A 18 -30.30 -6.73 19.67
CA GLY A 18 -30.59 -5.75 18.62
C GLY A 18 -29.38 -4.92 18.19
N VAL A 19 -28.16 -5.34 18.58
CA VAL A 19 -26.92 -4.66 18.23
C VAL A 19 -26.09 -5.54 17.32
N THR A 20 -25.76 -5.05 16.14
CA THR A 20 -24.82 -5.71 15.22
C THR A 20 -23.65 -4.77 14.97
N ILE A 21 -22.43 -5.26 15.17
CA ILE A 21 -21.20 -4.49 14.92
C ILE A 21 -20.43 -5.14 13.77
N VAL A 22 -20.05 -4.32 12.80
CA VAL A 22 -19.27 -4.75 11.63
C VAL A 22 -17.88 -4.10 11.69
N LYS A 23 -16.85 -4.95 11.69
CA LYS A 23 -15.44 -4.55 11.66
C LYS A 23 -14.83 -4.95 10.31
N PRO A 24 -14.71 -4.02 9.35
CA PRO A 24 -14.13 -4.33 8.04
C PRO A 24 -12.63 -4.61 8.17
N ILE A 25 -12.17 -5.69 7.56
CA ILE A 25 -10.77 -6.13 7.56
C ILE A 25 -10.26 -6.31 6.12
N VAL A 26 -8.95 -6.22 5.96
CA VAL A 26 -8.22 -6.58 4.75
C VAL A 26 -7.24 -7.69 5.12
N TYR A 27 -7.21 -8.75 4.31
CA TYR A 27 -6.28 -9.86 4.48
C TYR A 27 -5.71 -10.27 3.13
N GLY A 28 -4.56 -10.92 3.15
CA GLY A 28 -3.86 -11.38 1.95
C GLY A 28 -2.36 -11.46 2.20
N ASN A 29 -1.58 -11.38 1.13
CA ASN A 29 -0.14 -11.33 1.22
C ASN A 29 0.46 -10.33 0.22
N VAL A 30 1.69 -9.91 0.51
CA VAL A 30 2.60 -9.28 -0.45
C VAL A 30 3.80 -10.19 -0.66
N ALA A 31 4.38 -10.18 -1.86
CA ALA A 31 5.56 -10.99 -2.18
C ALA A 31 6.57 -10.17 -2.99
N ARG A 32 7.85 -10.40 -2.71
CA ARG A 32 8.98 -9.76 -3.39
C ARG A 32 9.94 -10.83 -3.88
N TYR A 33 10.15 -10.87 -5.19
CA TYR A 33 11.16 -11.70 -5.82
C TYR A 33 12.57 -11.23 -5.46
N PHE A 34 13.47 -12.17 -5.15
CA PHE A 34 14.86 -11.87 -4.81
C PHE A 34 15.72 -11.47 -6.01
N GLY A 35 15.25 -11.67 -7.24
CA GLY A 35 16.05 -11.50 -8.46
C GLY A 35 16.78 -12.78 -8.88
N LYS A 36 17.10 -13.65 -7.93
CA LYS A 36 17.70 -14.97 -8.15
C LYS A 36 17.22 -16.00 -7.14
N LYS A 37 17.34 -17.27 -7.50
CA LYS A 37 17.18 -18.39 -6.56
C LYS A 37 18.30 -18.36 -5.53
N ARG A 38 17.98 -18.45 -4.24
CA ARG A 38 18.96 -18.58 -3.16
C ARG A 38 19.59 -19.97 -3.20
N GLU A 39 20.90 -20.06 -3.00
CA GLU A 39 21.66 -21.31 -3.17
C GLU A 39 21.44 -22.31 -2.03
N GLU A 40 21.23 -21.82 -0.80
CA GLU A 40 21.11 -22.64 0.41
C GLU A 40 19.80 -23.46 0.48
N ASP A 41 18.66 -22.81 0.26
CA ASP A 41 17.31 -23.37 0.46
C ASP A 41 16.49 -23.39 -0.84
N GLY A 42 17.01 -22.83 -1.93
CA GLY A 42 16.31 -22.72 -3.20
C GLY A 42 15.16 -21.70 -3.22
N HIS A 43 15.02 -20.86 -2.20
CA HIS A 43 13.94 -19.89 -2.11
C HIS A 43 14.10 -18.77 -3.15
N THR A 44 12.97 -18.26 -3.65
CA THR A 44 12.93 -17.24 -4.71
C THR A 44 12.26 -15.96 -4.26
N HIS A 45 11.36 -16.03 -3.27
CA HIS A 45 10.59 -14.90 -2.80
C HIS A 45 10.68 -14.76 -1.27
N GLN A 46 10.61 -13.51 -0.82
CA GLN A 46 10.12 -13.20 0.53
C GLN A 46 8.67 -12.78 0.41
N TRP A 47 7.83 -13.24 1.31
CA TRP A 47 6.42 -12.94 1.33
C TRP A 47 5.95 -12.64 2.75
N THR A 48 4.96 -11.76 2.86
CA THR A 48 4.34 -11.38 4.12
C THR A 48 2.84 -11.56 4.01
N VAL A 49 2.29 -12.49 4.80
CA VAL A 49 0.84 -12.68 4.95
C VAL A 49 0.34 -11.84 6.12
N TYR A 50 -0.83 -11.23 6.01
CA TYR A 50 -1.33 -10.31 7.02
C TYR A 50 -2.86 -10.30 7.16
N VAL A 51 -3.31 -9.83 8.33
CA VAL A 51 -4.67 -9.34 8.58
C VAL A 51 -4.56 -7.95 9.18
N LYS A 52 -5.28 -6.99 8.63
CA LYS A 52 -5.32 -5.62 9.15
C LYS A 52 -6.73 -5.06 9.11
N PRO A 53 -7.09 -4.14 10.02
CA PRO A 53 -8.38 -3.48 9.93
C PRO A 53 -8.39 -2.58 8.70
N TYR A 54 -9.56 -2.39 8.08
CA TYR A 54 -9.69 -1.49 6.92
C TYR A 54 -9.50 -0.02 7.32
N ARG A 55 -9.92 0.34 8.55
CA ARG A 55 -9.67 1.64 9.15
C ARG A 55 -8.51 1.52 10.13
N ASN A 56 -7.72 2.58 10.30
CA ASN A 56 -6.60 2.59 11.24
C ASN A 56 -7.08 2.54 12.71
N GLU A 57 -7.30 1.34 13.22
CA GLU A 57 -7.71 1.06 14.61
C GLU A 57 -6.86 -0.04 15.23
N ASP A 58 -6.77 -0.06 16.55
CA ASP A 58 -6.09 -1.14 17.25
C ASP A 58 -7.03 -2.35 17.44
N MET A 59 -6.83 -3.38 16.62
CA MET A 59 -7.63 -4.62 16.72
C MET A 59 -7.35 -5.40 18.00
N SER A 60 -6.24 -5.16 18.71
CA SER A 60 -5.94 -5.86 19.97
C SER A 60 -6.97 -5.58 21.07
N ALA A 61 -7.76 -4.51 20.91
CA ALA A 61 -8.90 -4.21 21.76
C ALA A 61 -9.95 -5.33 21.76
N TYR A 62 -10.15 -6.04 20.64
CA TYR A 62 -11.20 -7.07 20.50
C TYR A 62 -10.69 -8.41 19.96
N VAL A 63 -9.48 -8.46 19.39
CA VAL A 63 -8.78 -9.65 18.93
C VAL A 63 -7.79 -10.12 19.99
N LYS A 64 -7.98 -11.36 20.48
CA LYS A 64 -7.07 -12.02 21.41
C LYS A 64 -5.80 -12.51 20.72
N LYS A 65 -5.95 -13.14 19.56
CA LYS A 65 -4.84 -13.65 18.74
C LYS A 65 -5.30 -13.96 17.32
N ILE A 66 -4.36 -13.96 16.38
CA ILE A 66 -4.55 -14.46 15.02
C ILE A 66 -3.59 -15.61 14.80
N GLN A 67 -4.09 -16.71 14.26
CA GLN A 67 -3.30 -17.86 13.86
C GLN A 67 -3.17 -17.91 12.35
N PHE A 68 -1.95 -18.14 11.88
CA PHE A 68 -1.63 -18.38 10.48
C PHE A 68 -1.10 -19.81 10.38
N LYS A 69 -1.88 -20.72 9.79
CA LYS A 69 -1.42 -22.09 9.50
C LYS A 69 -0.79 -22.09 8.12
N LEU A 70 0.53 -22.21 8.10
CA LEU A 70 1.37 -22.40 6.92
C LEU A 70 1.36 -23.86 6.46
N HIS A 71 1.96 -24.11 5.29
CA HIS A 71 2.22 -25.47 4.82
C HIS A 71 3.14 -26.23 5.79
N GLU A 72 2.96 -27.55 5.91
CA GLU A 72 3.63 -28.40 6.91
C GLU A 72 5.15 -28.50 6.73
N SER A 73 5.66 -28.13 5.54
CA SER A 73 7.10 -28.03 5.28
C SER A 73 7.79 -26.91 6.06
N TYR A 74 7.05 -25.91 6.55
CA TYR A 74 7.62 -24.85 7.38
C TYR A 74 7.74 -25.31 8.83
N GLY A 75 8.88 -25.01 9.45
CA GLY A 75 9.06 -25.20 10.89
C GLY A 75 8.02 -24.39 11.67
N ASN A 76 7.40 -25.00 12.68
CA ASN A 76 6.29 -24.43 13.43
C ASN A 76 5.19 -23.85 12.51
N PRO A 77 4.51 -24.69 11.71
CA PRO A 77 3.61 -24.21 10.66
C PRO A 77 2.39 -23.46 11.23
N LEU A 78 2.05 -23.65 12.51
CA LEU A 78 0.99 -22.89 13.18
C LEU A 78 1.57 -21.66 13.89
N ARG A 79 1.66 -20.54 13.18
CA ARG A 79 2.14 -19.27 13.74
C ARG A 79 1.02 -18.55 14.48
N VAL A 80 1.34 -17.94 15.62
CA VAL A 80 0.37 -17.21 16.45
C VAL A 80 0.88 -15.80 16.70
N VAL A 81 0.06 -14.81 16.35
CA VAL A 81 0.36 -13.39 16.58
C VAL A 81 -0.70 -12.80 17.51
N THR A 82 -0.26 -12.20 18.61
CA THR A 82 -1.14 -11.67 19.67
C THR A 82 -1.23 -10.14 19.67
N LYS A 83 -0.33 -9.44 18.99
CA LYS A 83 -0.25 -7.98 18.94
C LYS A 83 -0.06 -7.49 17.51
N PRO A 84 -0.59 -6.30 17.15
CA PRO A 84 -0.33 -5.70 15.85
C PRO A 84 1.17 -5.37 15.67
N PRO A 85 1.70 -5.37 14.44
CA PRO A 85 1.01 -5.76 13.20
C PRO A 85 0.76 -7.28 13.14
N TYR A 86 -0.45 -7.68 12.72
CA TYR A 86 -0.81 -9.09 12.62
C TYR A 86 -0.37 -9.67 11.27
N GLU A 87 0.93 -9.89 11.15
CA GLU A 87 1.57 -10.37 9.93
C GLU A 87 2.67 -11.39 10.22
N ILE A 88 2.95 -12.23 9.23
CA ILE A 88 4.05 -13.19 9.24
C ILE A 88 4.84 -13.03 7.96
N THR A 89 6.14 -12.82 8.09
CA THR A 89 7.08 -12.75 6.97
C THR A 89 7.90 -14.02 6.91
N GLU A 90 7.96 -14.63 5.73
CA GLU A 90 8.67 -15.86 5.44
C GLU A 90 9.31 -15.82 4.06
N THR A 91 10.08 -16.86 3.73
CA THR A 91 10.67 -17.03 2.40
C THR A 91 10.29 -18.37 1.82
N GLY A 92 10.19 -18.46 0.49
CA GLY A 92 9.80 -19.69 -0.17
C GLY A 92 9.92 -19.61 -1.68
N TRP A 93 9.53 -20.70 -2.34
CA TRP A 93 9.56 -20.83 -3.81
C TRP A 93 8.22 -21.23 -4.41
N GLY A 94 7.27 -21.71 -3.60
CA GLY A 94 5.96 -22.20 -4.04
C GLY A 94 4.80 -21.43 -3.43
N GLU A 95 3.62 -21.66 -3.99
CA GLU A 95 2.34 -21.11 -3.54
C GLU A 95 1.54 -22.19 -2.81
N PHE A 96 0.86 -21.81 -1.73
CA PHE A 96 0.05 -22.71 -0.93
C PHE A 96 -1.04 -21.94 -0.18
N GLU A 97 -2.08 -22.64 0.25
CA GLU A 97 -3.15 -22.04 1.05
C GLU A 97 -2.68 -21.79 2.50
N ILE A 98 -2.92 -20.57 3.00
CA ILE A 98 -2.71 -20.23 4.41
C ILE A 98 -4.07 -20.11 5.09
N ILE A 99 -4.30 -20.91 6.13
CA ILE A 99 -5.52 -20.82 6.93
C ILE A 99 -5.32 -19.76 8.01
N ILE A 100 -6.11 -18.70 7.95
CA ILE A 100 -6.11 -17.61 8.92
C ILE A 100 -7.28 -17.79 9.90
N LYS A 101 -7.00 -17.89 11.20
CA LYS A 101 -8.02 -17.97 12.26
C LYS A 101 -7.89 -16.80 13.23
N ILE A 102 -8.93 -15.97 13.31
CA ILE A 102 -9.02 -14.85 14.26
C ILE A 102 -9.76 -15.32 15.50
N PHE A 103 -9.15 -15.12 16.67
CA PHE A 103 -9.76 -15.39 17.96
C PHE A 103 -10.07 -14.08 18.66
N PHE A 104 -11.32 -13.88 19.04
CA PHE A 104 -11.74 -12.71 19.80
C PHE A 104 -11.44 -12.89 21.29
N ILE A 105 -11.43 -11.77 22.02
CA ILE A 105 -11.26 -11.78 23.48
C ILE A 105 -12.42 -12.52 24.14
N ASP A 106 -13.63 -12.26 23.69
CA ASP A 106 -14.81 -13.03 24.08
C ASP A 106 -14.86 -14.35 23.28
N PRO A 107 -14.78 -15.52 23.94
CA PRO A 107 -14.76 -16.82 23.28
C PRO A 107 -16.09 -17.20 22.61
N ASN A 108 -17.18 -16.50 22.93
CA ASN A 108 -18.51 -16.78 22.38
C ASN A 108 -18.80 -16.05 21.07
N GLU A 109 -17.87 -15.22 20.60
CA GLU A 109 -18.06 -14.36 19.44
C GLU A 109 -17.62 -15.01 18.13
N ARG A 110 -18.37 -14.69 17.07
CA ARG A 110 -18.10 -15.10 15.68
C ARG A 110 -17.67 -13.89 14.85
N PRO A 111 -17.08 -14.08 13.65
CA PRO A 111 -16.53 -12.98 12.83
C PRO A 111 -17.53 -11.88 12.48
N ILE A 112 -18.82 -12.20 12.52
CA ILE A 112 -19.92 -11.23 12.52
C ILE A 112 -20.48 -11.18 13.94
N PHE A 113 -20.34 -10.02 14.58
CA PHE A 113 -20.82 -9.79 15.95
C PHE A 113 -22.31 -9.47 15.92
N GLN A 114 -23.14 -10.49 16.11
CA GLN A 114 -24.58 -10.35 16.34
C GLN A 114 -24.85 -10.47 17.84
N ASP A 115 -25.45 -9.42 18.40
CA ASP A 115 -25.73 -9.25 19.82
C ASP A 115 -24.48 -9.49 20.69
N PRO A 116 -23.43 -8.63 20.56
CA PRO A 116 -22.22 -8.79 21.34
C PRO A 116 -22.46 -8.59 22.83
N THR A 117 -21.61 -9.17 23.67
CA THR A 117 -21.63 -8.89 25.12
C THR A 117 -21.36 -7.41 25.39
N ALA A 118 -21.89 -6.85 26.48
CA ALA A 118 -21.71 -5.42 26.79
C ALA A 118 -20.22 -5.03 26.88
N MET A 119 -19.38 -5.90 27.45
CA MET A 119 -17.92 -5.72 27.50
C MET A 119 -17.32 -5.71 26.08
N MET A 120 -17.70 -6.66 25.23
CA MET A 120 -17.22 -6.70 23.84
C MET A 120 -17.69 -5.51 23.01
N GLN A 121 -18.94 -5.07 23.21
CA GLN A 121 -19.49 -3.87 22.57
C GLN A 121 -18.59 -2.66 22.84
N GLN A 122 -18.20 -2.46 24.10
CA GLN A 122 -17.32 -1.34 24.48
C GLN A 122 -15.93 -1.44 23.83
N LEU A 123 -15.36 -2.64 23.75
CA LEU A 123 -14.07 -2.88 23.10
C LEU A 123 -14.12 -2.62 21.58
N LEU A 124 -15.24 -2.96 20.95
CA LEU A 124 -15.46 -2.74 19.52
C LEU A 124 -15.75 -1.27 19.19
N THR A 125 -16.46 -0.53 20.04
CA THR A 125 -16.84 0.88 19.74
C THR A 125 -15.79 1.89 20.15
N THR A 126 -14.99 1.58 21.19
CA THR A 126 -14.09 2.54 21.85
C THR A 126 -12.61 2.24 21.57
N SER A 127 -12.32 1.45 20.54
CA SER A 127 -10.95 1.11 20.16
C SER A 127 -10.16 2.37 19.80
N ARG A 128 -8.98 2.52 20.41
CA ARG A 128 -8.08 3.65 20.13
C ARG A 128 -7.45 3.50 18.75
N GLN A 129 -7.04 4.61 18.15
CA GLN A 129 -6.16 4.59 16.99
C GLN A 129 -4.76 4.13 17.43
N LEU A 130 -4.08 3.35 16.60
CA LEU A 130 -2.68 2.95 16.86
C LEU A 130 -1.80 4.22 16.88
N THR A 131 -0.98 4.36 17.93
CA THR A 131 -0.07 5.51 18.14
C THR A 131 1.27 5.37 17.42
N LEU A 132 1.58 4.17 16.90
CA LEU A 132 2.60 4.05 15.85
C LEU A 132 2.05 4.81 14.65
N GLY A 133 2.74 5.88 14.25
CA GLY A 133 2.28 6.85 13.24
C GLY A 133 1.57 6.17 12.07
N ALA A 134 0.46 6.78 11.63
CA ALA A 134 -0.52 6.23 10.69
C ALA A 134 0.08 5.13 9.80
N TYR A 135 -0.24 3.86 10.12
CA TYR A 135 0.16 2.72 9.31
C TYR A 135 -0.48 2.91 7.92
N LYS A 136 0.30 3.45 6.99
CA LYS A 136 -0.19 3.80 5.65
C LYS A 136 -0.54 2.51 4.93
N HIS A 137 -1.82 2.34 4.65
CA HIS A 137 -2.25 1.23 3.84
C HIS A 137 -1.69 1.39 2.43
N GLU A 138 -1.27 0.30 1.79
CA GLU A 138 -1.08 0.28 0.34
C GLU A 138 -2.39 0.54 -0.43
N THR A 139 -3.53 0.69 0.27
CA THR A 139 -4.81 1.15 -0.27
C THR A 139 -5.08 2.64 -0.07
N GLU A 140 -4.16 3.45 0.45
CA GLU A 140 -4.19 4.91 0.27
C GLU A 140 -3.81 5.26 -1.17
N PHE A 141 -4.57 4.73 -2.12
CA PHE A 141 -4.44 5.03 -3.55
C PHE A 141 -4.42 6.53 -3.76
N ALA A 142 -5.19 7.29 -2.98
CA ALA A 142 -5.21 8.75 -3.09
C ALA A 142 -3.84 9.40 -2.83
N GLU A 143 -3.12 9.03 -1.76
CA GLU A 143 -1.79 9.60 -1.49
C GLU A 143 -0.74 9.08 -2.46
N LEU A 144 -0.81 7.80 -2.81
CA LEU A 144 0.11 7.19 -3.77
C LEU A 144 -0.10 7.77 -5.17
N GLU A 145 -1.35 8.02 -5.58
CA GLU A 145 -1.73 8.66 -6.83
C GLU A 145 -1.25 10.11 -6.86
N VAL A 146 -1.47 10.88 -5.78
CA VAL A 146 -0.96 12.25 -5.66
C VAL A 146 0.57 12.26 -5.79
N LYS A 147 1.28 11.42 -5.04
CA LYS A 147 2.75 11.37 -5.08
C LYS A 147 3.29 10.88 -6.43
N THR A 148 2.61 9.92 -7.06
CA THR A 148 2.99 9.41 -8.39
C THR A 148 2.73 10.46 -9.46
N ARG A 149 1.61 11.18 -9.36
CA ARG A 149 1.25 12.31 -10.23
C ARG A 149 2.25 13.45 -10.09
N GLU A 150 2.62 13.83 -8.88
CA GLU A 150 3.64 14.87 -8.63
C GLU A 150 4.99 14.50 -9.26
N LYS A 151 5.43 13.25 -9.11
CA LYS A 151 6.66 12.76 -9.75
C LYS A 151 6.57 12.82 -11.28
N LEU A 152 5.43 12.42 -11.85
CA LEU A 152 5.17 12.48 -13.29
C LEU A 152 5.16 13.93 -13.81
N GLU A 153 4.51 14.84 -13.09
CA GLU A 153 4.49 16.27 -13.45
C GLU A 153 5.89 16.89 -13.38
N ALA A 154 6.67 16.56 -12.34
CA ALA A 154 8.04 17.03 -12.22
C ALA A 154 8.92 16.51 -13.37
N ALA A 155 8.82 15.22 -13.70
CA ALA A 155 9.53 14.64 -14.84
C ALA A 155 9.11 15.29 -16.17
N LYS A 156 7.79 15.45 -16.40
CA LYS A 156 7.24 16.11 -17.59
C LYS A 156 7.74 17.55 -17.72
N LYS A 157 7.79 18.30 -16.62
CA LYS A 157 8.28 19.68 -16.61
C LYS A 157 9.77 19.75 -16.92
N LYS A 158 10.58 18.84 -16.37
CA LYS A 158 12.01 18.75 -16.67
C LYS A 158 12.27 18.44 -18.14
N THR A 159 11.61 17.42 -18.68
CA THR A 159 11.75 17.06 -20.10
C THR A 159 11.26 18.19 -21.02
N SER A 160 10.16 18.87 -20.66
CA SER A 160 9.69 20.03 -21.42
C SER A 160 10.69 21.18 -21.44
N PHE A 161 11.39 21.43 -20.32
CA PHE A 161 12.41 22.46 -20.23
C PHE A 161 13.63 22.12 -21.10
N GLU A 162 14.10 20.88 -21.02
CA GLU A 162 15.20 20.36 -21.87
C GLU A 162 14.87 20.47 -23.36
N ILE A 163 13.64 20.12 -23.76
CA ILE A 163 13.19 20.27 -25.15
C ILE A 163 13.19 21.75 -25.57
N ALA A 164 12.76 22.66 -24.70
CA ALA A 164 12.73 24.09 -25.01
C ALA A 164 14.15 24.64 -25.19
N GLU A 165 15.08 24.28 -24.30
CA GLU A 165 16.48 24.67 -24.39
C GLU A 165 17.14 24.14 -25.68
N LEU A 166 16.91 22.86 -26.01
CA LEU A 166 17.43 22.26 -27.25
C LEU A 166 16.86 22.91 -28.50
N LYS A 167 15.57 23.30 -28.48
CA LYS A 167 14.95 24.05 -29.59
C LYS A 167 15.58 25.42 -29.77
N GLU A 168 15.87 26.13 -28.68
CA GLU A 168 16.49 27.46 -28.76
C GLU A 168 17.93 27.37 -29.28
N ARG A 169 18.72 26.40 -28.79
CA ARG A 169 20.08 26.15 -29.28
C ARG A 169 20.08 25.78 -30.77
N LEU A 170 19.10 24.98 -31.21
CA LEU A 170 18.94 24.62 -32.62
C LEU A 170 18.59 25.86 -33.47
N LYS A 171 17.73 26.75 -32.97
CA LYS A 171 17.36 27.99 -33.66
C LYS A 171 18.58 28.92 -33.82
N ALA A 172 19.30 29.17 -32.74
CA ALA A 172 20.51 30.00 -32.77
C ALA A 172 21.56 29.44 -33.75
N SER A 173 21.78 28.11 -33.73
CA SER A 173 22.72 27.46 -34.66
C SER A 173 22.29 27.60 -36.12
N ARG A 174 20.99 27.49 -36.43
CA ARG A 174 20.45 27.75 -37.78
C ARG A 174 20.67 29.20 -38.23
N GLU A 175 20.47 30.16 -37.35
CA GLU A 175 20.72 31.58 -37.64
C GLU A 175 22.21 31.84 -37.92
N THR A 176 23.12 31.26 -37.13
CA THR A 176 24.56 31.33 -37.38
C THR A 176 24.93 30.73 -38.74
N ILE A 177 24.39 29.54 -39.07
CA ILE A 177 24.63 28.90 -40.37
C ILE A 177 24.17 29.79 -41.52
N ASN A 178 22.99 30.41 -41.40
CA ASN A 178 22.48 31.31 -42.43
C ASN A 178 23.35 32.57 -42.59
N CYS A 179 23.86 33.12 -41.48
CA CYS A 179 24.79 34.24 -41.53
C CYS A 179 26.09 33.86 -42.27
N LEU A 180 26.70 32.74 -41.90
CA LEU A 180 27.92 32.23 -42.55
C LEU A 180 27.70 31.94 -44.04
N LYS A 181 26.56 31.35 -44.41
CA LYS A 181 26.21 31.12 -45.83
C LYS A 181 26.10 32.41 -46.62
N ASN A 182 25.50 33.45 -46.05
CA ASN A 182 25.40 34.75 -46.71
C ASN A 182 26.77 35.43 -46.88
N GLU A 183 27.66 35.30 -45.89
CA GLU A 183 29.02 35.83 -45.96
C GLU A 183 29.83 35.13 -47.04
N ILE A 184 29.77 33.79 -47.11
CA ILE A 184 30.44 32.99 -48.15
C ILE A 184 29.96 33.43 -49.54
N ARG A 185 28.64 33.61 -49.72
CA ARG A 185 28.08 34.04 -51.01
C ARG A 185 28.60 35.41 -51.45
N LYS A 186 28.71 36.37 -50.52
CA LYS A 186 29.29 37.69 -50.82
C LYS A 186 30.75 37.59 -51.23
N LEU A 187 31.55 36.77 -50.54
CA LEU A 187 32.95 36.57 -50.87
C LEU A 187 33.12 35.90 -52.25
N GLU A 188 32.27 34.94 -52.61
CA GLU A 188 32.26 34.33 -53.95
C GLU A 188 31.86 35.33 -55.05
N GLU A 189 30.90 36.23 -54.77
CA GLU A 189 30.50 37.31 -55.68
C GLU A 189 31.64 38.34 -55.86
N ASP A 190 32.38 38.70 -54.80
CA ASP A 190 33.49 39.66 -54.82
C ASP A 190 34.77 39.12 -55.49
N ASP A 191 34.98 37.80 -55.48
CA ASP A 191 36.11 37.15 -56.17
C ASP A 191 35.87 37.11 -57.70
N GLN A 192 34.62 36.86 -58.13
CA GLN A 192 34.22 36.87 -59.54
C GLN A 192 34.31 38.26 -60.19
N THR A 193 34.18 39.35 -59.43
CA THR A 193 34.35 40.72 -59.93
C THR A 193 35.81 41.16 -60.02
N LYS A 194 36.76 40.43 -59.41
CA LYS A 194 38.20 40.76 -59.46
C LYS A 194 38.96 40.07 -60.60
N ASP A 195 38.37 39.03 -61.19
CA ASP A 195 38.93 38.28 -62.32
C ASP A 195 38.45 38.79 -63.72
N ILE A 196 37.85 39.98 -63.80
CA ILE A 196 37.46 40.69 -65.04
C ILE A 196 38.27 41.99 -65.17
#